data_AF-A0A5C6MR02-F1
#
_entry.id   AF-A0A5C6MR02-F1
#
_cell.length_a   1.000
_cell.length_b   1.000
_cell.length_c   1.000
_cell.angle_alpha   90.00
_cell.angle_beta   90.00
_cell.angle_gamma   90.00
#
_symmetry.space_group_name_H-M   'P 1'
#
loop_
_entity.id
_entity.type
_entity.pdbx_description
1 polymer ?
#
loop_
_entity_poly.entity_id
_entity_poly.type
_entity_poly.pdbx_seq_one_letter_code
_entity_poly.pdbx_strand_id
1 'polypeptide(L)'
;MVTSKETRAAIIALHKKGLTGKFIAATKIAPQSTVYRIIKNFKERGSIDAKQAPGRPRKSSKRQDRLLKLFQLRDRATTSTELAQKWQQAGVSASARTVRKTFGGRPGVKEGSKEATSLQQKHQGQTDIQQKLQGLDC
;
A
#
# COMPACT_ATOMS: atom_id res chain seq x y z
N MET A 1 13.80 -3.97 -19.99
CA MET A 1 15.24 -4.24 -19.80
C MET A 1 15.79 -3.26 -18.78
N VAL A 2 16.34 -3.78 -17.68
CA VAL A 2 17.08 -2.99 -16.69
C VAL A 2 18.52 -2.86 -17.19
N THR A 3 19.02 -1.64 -17.37
CA THR A 3 20.41 -1.40 -17.78
C THR A 3 21.31 -1.33 -16.55
N SER A 4 22.45 -2.04 -16.61
CA SER A 4 23.48 -1.98 -15.56
C SER A 4 24.04 -0.56 -15.43
N LYS A 5 24.60 -0.21 -14.27
CA LYS A 5 25.23 1.10 -14.07
C LYS A 5 26.40 1.32 -15.04
N GLU A 6 27.16 0.26 -15.30
CA GLU A 6 28.29 0.25 -16.23
C GLU A 6 27.89 0.58 -17.67
N THR A 7 26.82 -0.05 -18.19
CA THR A 7 26.34 0.25 -19.55
C THR A 7 25.88 1.70 -19.70
N ARG A 8 25.23 2.26 -18.67
CA ARG A 8 24.87 3.69 -18.67
C ARG A 8 26.11 4.59 -18.63
N ALA A 9 27.09 4.23 -17.80
CA ALA A 9 28.35 4.98 -17.70
C ALA A 9 29.12 4.97 -19.03
N ALA A 10 29.20 3.82 -19.71
CA ALA A 10 29.84 3.70 -21.03
C ALA A 10 29.16 4.59 -22.08
N ILE A 11 27.82 4.56 -22.15
CA ILE A 11 27.04 5.42 -23.05
C ILE A 11 27.29 6.90 -22.77
N ILE A 12 27.33 7.30 -21.49
CA ILE A 12 27.55 8.69 -21.10
C ILE A 12 29.00 9.13 -21.38
N ALA A 13 29.98 8.25 -21.19
CA ALA A 13 31.38 8.52 -21.55
C ALA A 13 31.53 8.75 -23.05
N LEU A 14 30.90 7.93 -23.89
CA LEU A 14 30.90 8.10 -25.35
C LEU A 14 30.18 9.40 -25.77
N HIS A 15 29.06 9.74 -25.14
CA HIS A 15 28.36 10.99 -25.39
C HIS A 15 29.21 12.22 -24.98
N LYS A 16 29.94 12.15 -23.86
CA LYS A 16 30.86 13.22 -23.43
C LYS A 16 32.04 13.42 -24.39
N LYS A 17 32.45 12.36 -25.12
CA LYS A 17 33.44 12.44 -26.20
C LYS A 17 32.88 13.07 -27.49
N GLY A 18 31.62 13.50 -27.51
CA GLY A 18 30.99 14.15 -28.67
C GLY A 18 30.36 13.19 -29.68
N LEU A 19 30.30 11.88 -29.38
CA LEU A 19 29.69 10.91 -30.29
C LEU A 19 28.16 11.05 -30.32
N THR A 20 27.59 10.93 -31.51
CA THR A 20 26.14 11.00 -31.70
C THR A 20 25.44 9.76 -31.14
N GLY A 21 24.21 9.91 -30.64
CA GLY A 21 23.42 8.79 -30.10
C GLY A 21 23.22 7.65 -31.12
N LYS A 22 23.16 7.97 -32.42
CA LYS A 22 23.07 7.00 -33.52
C LYS A 22 24.35 6.15 -33.60
N PHE A 23 25.52 6.78 -33.51
CA PHE A 23 26.80 6.06 -33.52
C PHE A 23 26.96 5.19 -32.26
N ILE A 24 26.56 5.71 -31.11
CA ILE A 24 26.58 4.93 -29.86
C ILE A 24 25.66 3.70 -29.96
N ALA A 25 24.45 3.83 -30.53
CA ALA A 25 23.56 2.68 -30.75
C ALA A 25 24.17 1.63 -31.70
N ALA A 26 24.96 2.05 -32.70
CA ALA A 26 25.64 1.15 -33.63
C ALA A 26 26.71 0.27 -32.95
N THR A 27 27.29 0.71 -31.80
CA THR A 27 28.21 -0.11 -30.99
C THR A 27 27.55 -1.30 -30.30
N LYS A 28 26.23 -1.49 -30.46
CA LYS A 28 25.41 -2.60 -29.91
C LYS A 28 25.47 -2.76 -28.39
N ILE A 29 25.87 -1.72 -27.64
CA ILE A 29 25.84 -1.71 -26.16
C ILE A 29 24.40 -1.78 -25.62
N ALA A 30 23.47 -1.07 -26.26
CA ALA A 30 22.06 -1.05 -25.89
C ALA A 30 21.18 -0.72 -27.11
N PRO A 31 19.87 -1.06 -27.08
CA PRO A 31 18.93 -0.66 -28.12
C PRO A 31 18.89 0.87 -28.29
N GLN A 32 18.67 1.34 -29.51
CA GLN A 32 18.67 2.77 -29.85
C GLN A 32 17.77 3.58 -28.90
N SER A 33 16.52 3.18 -28.69
CA SER A 33 15.58 3.85 -27.77
C SER A 33 16.12 4.00 -26.35
N THR A 34 16.92 3.03 -25.88
CA THR A 34 17.52 3.04 -24.55
C THR A 34 18.70 4.01 -24.49
N VAL A 35 19.54 4.08 -25.53
CA VAL A 35 20.63 5.06 -25.64
C VAL A 35 20.08 6.48 -25.58
N TYR A 36 19.05 6.79 -26.39
CA TYR A 36 18.42 8.11 -26.40
C TYR A 36 17.78 8.46 -25.05
N ARG A 37 17.09 7.51 -24.41
CA ARG A 37 16.49 7.72 -23.08
C ARG A 37 17.55 7.99 -22.01
N ILE A 38 18.69 7.29 -22.04
CA ILE A 38 19.80 7.52 -21.10
C ILE A 38 20.39 8.91 -21.31
N ILE A 39 20.69 9.29 -22.56
CA ILE A 39 21.24 10.62 -22.88
C ILE A 39 20.27 11.73 -22.44
N LYS A 40 18.97 11.57 -22.72
CA LYS A 40 17.92 12.52 -22.30
C LYS A 40 17.90 12.68 -20.78
N ASN A 41 17.81 11.58 -20.04
CA ASN A 41 17.79 11.60 -18.58
C ASN A 41 19.08 12.21 -17.98
N PHE A 42 20.24 11.95 -18.60
CA PHE A 42 21.51 12.53 -18.17
C PHE A 42 21.56 14.04 -18.40
N LYS A 43 21.03 14.55 -19.52
CA LYS A 43 20.91 15.99 -19.77
C LYS A 43 19.98 16.69 -18.77
N GLU A 44 18.88 16.04 -18.40
CA GLU A 44 17.89 16.60 -17.46
C GLU A 44 18.37 16.58 -16.00
N ARG A 45 19.13 15.57 -15.58
CA ARG A 45 19.47 15.36 -14.16
C ARG A 45 20.95 15.45 -13.81
N GLY A 46 21.85 15.32 -14.80
CA GLY A 46 23.29 15.24 -14.59
C GLY A 46 23.79 13.95 -13.91
N SER A 47 22.89 13.06 -13.50
CA SER A 47 23.26 11.81 -12.81
C SER A 47 23.28 10.62 -13.77
N ILE A 48 24.28 9.77 -13.59
CA ILE A 48 24.31 8.46 -14.25
C ILE A 48 23.25 7.57 -13.62
N ASP A 49 22.92 7.73 -12.34
CA ASP A 49 22.08 6.80 -11.56
C ASP A 49 20.62 6.71 -12.05
N ALA A 50 20.08 5.49 -11.98
CA ALA A 50 18.67 5.26 -12.32
C ALA A 50 17.78 6.01 -11.32
N LYS A 51 16.64 6.54 -11.80
CA LYS A 51 15.67 7.17 -10.91
C LYS A 51 15.19 6.13 -9.91
N GLN A 52 15.22 6.48 -8.63
CA GLN A 52 14.36 5.79 -7.68
C GLN A 52 12.92 6.13 -8.03
N ALA A 53 12.13 5.12 -8.36
CA ALA A 53 10.72 5.31 -8.62
C ALA A 53 10.06 5.81 -7.33
N PRO A 54 9.39 6.98 -7.33
CA PRO A 54 8.57 7.34 -6.18
C PRO A 54 7.51 6.26 -6.05
N GLY A 55 7.54 5.53 -4.93
CA GLY A 55 6.50 4.56 -4.63
C GLY A 55 5.11 5.21 -4.56
N ARG A 56 4.07 4.41 -4.40
CA ARG A 56 2.71 4.93 -4.27
C ARG A 56 2.63 5.91 -3.08
N PRO A 57 2.07 7.12 -3.25
CA PRO A 57 1.89 8.06 -2.15
C PRO A 57 1.13 7.43 -0.99
N ARG A 58 1.51 7.80 0.23
CA ARG A 58 0.82 7.34 1.44
C ARG A 58 -0.55 7.97 1.51
N LYS A 59 -1.55 7.20 1.97
CA LYS A 59 -2.89 7.73 2.28
C LYS A 59 -2.88 8.66 3.51
N SER A 60 -1.92 8.48 4.41
CA SER A 60 -1.85 9.19 5.68
C SER A 60 -0.65 10.13 5.76
N SER A 61 -0.82 11.19 6.54
CA SER A 61 0.26 12.09 6.94
C SER A 61 1.00 11.56 8.17
N LYS A 62 2.31 11.87 8.27
CA LYS A 62 3.13 11.55 9.44
C LYS A 62 2.52 12.09 10.75
N ARG A 63 1.84 13.24 10.71
CA ARG A 63 1.20 13.84 11.89
C ARG A 63 0.01 13.00 12.37
N GLN A 64 -0.84 12.56 11.44
CA GLN A 64 -2.00 11.71 11.74
C GLN A 64 -1.53 10.38 12.33
N ASP A 65 -0.51 9.77 11.76
CA ASP A 65 0.04 8.52 12.28
C ASP A 65 0.56 8.65 13.71
N ARG A 66 1.24 9.76 14.03
CA ARG A 66 1.73 10.03 15.39
C ARG A 66 0.59 10.15 16.39
N LEU A 67 -0.49 10.86 16.03
CA LEU A 67 -1.66 11.00 16.90
C LEU A 67 -2.34 9.65 17.18
N LEU A 68 -2.54 8.83 16.14
CA LEU A 68 -3.11 7.49 16.30
C LEU A 68 -2.20 6.57 17.12
N LYS A 69 -0.89 6.66 16.95
CA LYS A 69 0.06 5.94 17.80
C LYS A 69 -0.06 6.35 19.26
N LEU A 70 -0.30 7.62 19.57
CA LEU A 70 -0.54 8.07 20.95
C LEU A 70 -1.85 7.50 21.51
N PHE A 71 -2.93 7.47 20.72
CA PHE A 71 -4.18 6.85 21.15
C PHE A 71 -4.02 5.35 21.43
N GLN A 72 -3.33 4.62 20.56
CA GLN A 72 -3.01 3.21 20.77
C GLN A 72 -2.13 2.98 22.01
N LEU A 73 -1.20 3.89 22.30
CA LEU A 73 -0.32 3.78 23.47
C LEU A 73 -1.05 4.06 24.79
N ARG A 74 -2.05 4.94 24.77
CA ARG A 74 -2.94 5.20 25.91
C ARG A 74 -3.85 4.00 26.16
N ASP A 75 -4.52 3.53 25.12
CA ASP A 75 -5.47 2.42 25.20
C ASP A 75 -4.92 1.21 24.45
N ARG A 76 -4.15 0.38 25.15
CA ARG A 76 -3.50 -0.80 24.53
C ARG A 76 -4.48 -1.87 24.05
N ALA A 77 -5.74 -1.81 24.49
CA ALA A 77 -6.81 -2.72 24.07
C ALA A 77 -7.51 -2.28 22.78
N THR A 78 -7.25 -1.09 22.24
CA THR A 78 -7.97 -0.57 21.06
C THR A 78 -7.74 -1.47 19.84
N THR A 79 -8.84 -1.89 19.22
CA THR A 79 -8.80 -2.74 18.04
C THR A 79 -8.44 -1.96 16.77
N SER A 80 -7.96 -2.63 15.72
CA SER A 80 -7.65 -1.96 14.44
C SER A 80 -8.88 -1.37 13.76
N THR A 81 -10.08 -1.90 14.05
CA THR A 81 -11.36 -1.41 13.56
C THR A 81 -11.73 -0.10 14.24
N GLU A 82 -11.60 -0.01 15.56
CA GLU A 82 -11.80 1.24 16.31
C GLU A 82 -10.79 2.32 15.90
N LEU A 83 -9.52 1.93 15.71
CA LEU A 83 -8.50 2.86 15.20
C LEU A 83 -8.84 3.34 13.78
N ALA A 84 -9.39 2.49 12.91
CA ALA A 84 -9.82 2.89 11.57
C ALA A 84 -10.99 3.89 11.62
N GLN A 85 -11.96 3.68 12.51
CA GLN A 85 -13.07 4.62 12.72
C GLN A 85 -12.57 5.98 13.19
N LYS A 86 -11.67 6.01 14.19
CA LYS A 86 -11.02 7.27 14.64
C LYS A 86 -10.23 7.94 13.51
N TRP A 87 -9.62 7.16 12.62
CA TRP A 87 -8.90 7.70 11.46
C TRP A 87 -9.82 8.33 10.42
N GLN A 88 -11.00 7.74 10.24
CA GLN A 88 -12.04 8.27 9.37
C GLN A 88 -12.59 9.59 9.92
N GLN A 89 -12.79 9.71 11.23
CA GLN A 89 -13.15 10.97 11.89
C GLN A 89 -12.07 12.06 11.67
N ALA A 90 -10.80 11.66 11.62
CA ALA A 90 -9.67 12.56 11.30
C ALA A 90 -9.52 12.85 9.79
N GLY A 91 -10.48 12.44 8.96
CA GLY A 91 -10.53 12.71 7.52
C GLY A 91 -9.72 11.77 6.63
N VAL A 92 -9.23 10.64 7.16
CA VAL A 92 -8.45 9.66 6.38
C VAL A 92 -9.26 8.37 6.18
N SER A 93 -9.61 8.09 4.93
CA SER A 93 -10.26 6.82 4.56
C SER A 93 -9.23 5.70 4.38
N ALA A 94 -9.10 4.87 5.42
CA ALA A 94 -8.20 3.74 5.47
C ALA A 94 -8.88 2.51 6.08
N SER A 95 -8.59 1.34 5.51
CA SER A 95 -9.12 0.06 6.03
C SER A 95 -8.40 -0.36 7.31
N ALA A 96 -9.05 -1.20 8.13
CA ALA A 96 -8.42 -1.82 9.30
C ALA A 96 -7.12 -2.58 8.95
N ARG A 97 -7.04 -3.18 7.75
CA ARG A 97 -5.80 -3.80 7.23
C ARG A 97 -4.69 -2.78 7.01
N THR A 98 -5.02 -1.59 6.53
CA THR A 98 -4.06 -0.49 6.32
C THR A 98 -3.56 0.04 7.67
N VAL A 99 -4.46 0.18 8.65
CA VAL A 99 -4.10 0.52 10.05
C VAL A 99 -3.12 -0.55 10.60
N ARG A 100 -3.47 -1.83 10.49
CA ARG A 100 -2.63 -2.93 10.97
C ARG A 100 -1.26 -2.95 10.28
N LYS A 101 -1.16 -2.71 8.97
CA LYS A 101 0.14 -2.62 8.29
C LYS A 101 0.98 -1.42 8.75
N THR A 102 0.34 -0.33 9.15
CA THR A 102 1.01 0.91 9.56
C THR A 102 1.46 0.86 11.02
N PHE A 103 0.68 0.19 11.90
CA PHE A 103 0.87 0.20 13.36
C PHE A 103 1.08 -1.19 13.99
N GLY A 104 0.86 -2.27 13.24
CA GLY A 104 0.74 -3.65 13.74
C GLY A 104 2.04 -4.45 13.76
N GLY A 105 3.07 -3.89 14.40
CA GLY A 105 4.29 -4.62 14.76
C GLY A 105 4.25 -5.30 16.13
N ARG A 106 3.06 -5.59 16.71
CA ARG A 106 2.91 -6.37 17.95
C ARG A 106 1.70 -7.32 17.91
N PRO A 107 1.82 -8.52 18.51
CA PRO A 107 0.69 -9.42 18.73
C PRO A 107 -0.17 -8.80 19.84
N GLY A 108 -1.43 -8.48 19.57
CA GLY A 108 -2.28 -7.85 20.59
C GLY A 108 -3.41 -6.98 20.07
N VAL A 109 -3.45 -6.67 18.77
CA VAL A 109 -4.70 -6.21 18.16
C VAL A 109 -5.62 -7.42 18.06
N LYS A 110 -6.34 -7.70 19.14
CA LYS A 110 -7.37 -8.74 19.19
C LYS A 110 -8.29 -8.51 17.99
N GLU A 111 -8.48 -9.55 17.20
CA GLU A 111 -9.54 -9.53 16.20
C GLU A 111 -10.83 -9.29 16.98
N GLY A 112 -11.58 -8.26 16.59
CA GLY A 112 -12.92 -8.07 17.11
C GLY A 112 -13.63 -9.41 16.95
N SER A 113 -14.03 -10.01 18.07
CA SER A 113 -14.83 -11.21 18.08
C SER A 113 -16.00 -10.94 17.13
N LYS A 114 -16.17 -11.78 16.11
CA LYS A 114 -17.43 -11.79 15.36
C LYS A 114 -18.50 -12.01 16.42
N GLU A 115 -19.33 -11.01 16.71
CA GLU A 115 -20.49 -11.22 17.57
C GLU A 115 -21.27 -12.38 16.94
N ALA A 116 -21.48 -13.43 17.73
CA ALA A 116 -22.16 -14.64 17.32
C ALA A 116 -23.67 -14.36 17.22
N THR A 117 -24.10 -13.43 16.38
CA THR A 117 -25.51 -13.05 16.23
C THR A 117 -26.32 -14.09 15.44
N SER A 118 -25.68 -15.14 14.91
CA SER A 118 -26.33 -16.13 14.04
C SER A 118 -27.10 -17.25 14.77
N LEU A 119 -26.88 -17.48 16.08
CA LEU A 119 -27.53 -18.58 16.80
C LEU A 119 -28.86 -18.17 17.45
N GLN A 120 -28.95 -16.95 17.99
CA GLN A 120 -30.17 -16.47 18.65
C GLN A 120 -31.34 -16.29 17.68
N GLN A 121 -31.08 -15.79 16.47
CA GLN A 121 -32.11 -15.59 15.43
C GLN A 121 -32.72 -16.92 14.95
N LYS A 122 -31.93 -18.01 14.93
CA LYS A 122 -32.43 -19.34 14.54
C LYS A 122 -33.36 -19.93 15.59
N HIS A 123 -33.04 -19.74 16.88
CA HIS A 123 -33.87 -20.24 17.97
C HIS A 123 -35.21 -19.49 18.07
N GLN A 124 -35.22 -18.17 17.85
CA GLN A 124 -36.46 -17.38 17.81
C GLN A 124 -37.38 -17.79 16.64
N GLY A 125 -36.83 -18.00 15.44
CA GLY A 125 -37.63 -18.53 14.32
C GLY A 125 -38.21 -19.92 14.59
N GLN A 126 -37.50 -20.77 15.35
CA GLN A 126 -37.95 -22.11 15.69
C GLN A 126 -39.07 -22.10 16.75
N THR A 127 -38.99 -21.22 17.76
CA THR A 127 -40.05 -21.04 18.77
C THR A 127 -41.33 -20.47 18.15
N ASP A 128 -41.20 -19.54 17.20
CA ASP A 128 -42.34 -18.91 16.54
C ASP A 128 -43.10 -19.90 15.64
N ILE A 129 -42.39 -20.84 15.00
CA ILE A 129 -42.99 -21.91 14.19
C ILE A 129 -43.72 -22.93 15.08
N GLN A 130 -43.16 -23.30 16.23
CA GLN A 130 -43.79 -24.25 17.16
C GLN A 130 -45.07 -23.69 17.80
N GLN A 131 -45.09 -22.41 18.18
CA GLN A 131 -46.30 -21.75 18.71
C GLN A 131 -47.42 -21.66 17.67
N LYS A 132 -47.07 -21.49 16.38
CA LYS A 132 -48.04 -21.44 15.28
C LYS A 132 -48.67 -22.80 14.98
N LEU A 133 -47.92 -23.89 15.15
CA LEU A 133 -48.42 -25.26 15.00
C LEU A 133 -49.34 -25.68 16.16
N GLN A 134 -49.06 -25.22 17.38
CA GLN A 134 -49.88 -25.51 18.56
C GLN A 134 -51.20 -24.70 18.62
N GLY A 135 -51.33 -23.63 17.82
CA GLY A 135 -52.54 -22.80 17.73
C GLY A 135 -53.51 -23.19 16.61
N LEU A 136 -53.28 -24.32 15.92
CA LEU A 136 -54.12 -24.81 14.82
C LEU A 136 -54.94 -26.06 15.17
N ASP A 137 -54.86 -26.54 16.42
CA ASP A 137 -55.70 -27.62 16.93
C ASP A 137 -56.90 -27.04 17.70
N CYS A 138 -57.92 -26.60 16.94
CA CYS A 138 -59.31 -26.39 17.36
C CYS A 138 -60.24 -27.06 16.34
#